data_AF-A0A951G214-F1
#
_entry.id   AF-A0A951G214-F1
#
_cell.length_a   1.000
_cell.length_b   1.000
_cell.length_c   1.000
_cell.angle_alpha   90.00
_cell.angle_beta   90.00
_cell.angle_gamma   90.00
#
_symmetry.space_group_name_H-M   'P 1'
#
loop_
_entity.id
_entity.type
_entity.pdbx_description
1 polymer ?
#
loop_
_entity_poly.entity_id
_entity_poly.type
_entity_poly.pdbx_seq_one_letter_code
_entity_poly.pdbx_strand_id
1 'polypeptide(L)' 'MSAAADPFEARRAAQAAGLLRAFNEIGLLSAADVHVALRLAVLAGEENEAVKLAVALAVRGPRLGHVY' A
#
# COMPACT_ATOMS: atom_id res chain seq x y z
N MET A 1 -11.88 -23.43 -10.65
CA MET A 1 -10.46 -23.78 -10.39
C MET A 1 -9.68 -22.49 -10.49
N SER A 2 -9.45 -21.79 -9.37
CA SER A 2 -8.68 -20.54 -9.41
C SER A 2 -7.26 -20.91 -9.84
N ALA A 3 -6.75 -20.29 -10.90
CA ALA A 3 -5.30 -20.25 -11.09
C ALA A 3 -4.70 -19.72 -9.79
N ALA A 4 -3.66 -20.38 -9.28
CA ALA A 4 -2.92 -19.87 -8.14
C ALA A 4 -2.52 -18.41 -8.46
N ALA A 5 -2.81 -17.49 -7.55
CA ALA A 5 -2.48 -16.08 -7.76
C ALA A 5 -0.98 -15.96 -8.09
N ASP A 6 -0.65 -15.21 -9.14
CA ASP A 6 0.74 -15.03 -9.57
C ASP A 6 1.56 -14.44 -8.41
N PRO A 7 2.56 -15.16 -7.88
CA PRO A 7 3.38 -14.65 -6.79
C PRO A 7 4.20 -13.42 -7.20
N PHE A 8 4.38 -13.18 -8.50
CA PHE A 8 5.11 -12.05 -9.06
C PHE A 8 4.19 -10.98 -9.67
N GLU A 9 2.90 -10.98 -9.32
CA GLU A 9 1.98 -9.94 -9.76
C GLU A 9 2.52 -8.54 -9.34
N ALA A 10 2.84 -7.70 -10.32
CA ALA A 10 3.49 -6.40 -10.10
C ALA A 10 2.73 -5.43 -9.18
N ARG A 11 1.43 -5.68 -8.96
CA ARG A 11 0.60 -4.89 -8.04
C ARG A 11 0.78 -5.30 -6.57
N ARG A 12 1.33 -6.49 -6.29
CA ARG A 12 1.57 -6.99 -4.93
C ARG A 12 2.85 -6.38 -4.35
N ALA A 13 2.73 -5.79 -3.18
CA ALA A 13 3.87 -5.28 -2.42
C ALA A 13 4.44 -6.39 -1.54
N ALA A 14 5.58 -6.97 -1.96
CA ALA A 14 6.21 -8.11 -1.28
C ALA A 14 6.59 -7.85 0.19
N GLN A 15 6.85 -6.58 0.55
CA GLN A 15 7.21 -6.17 1.91
C GLN A 15 6.02 -5.65 2.74
N ALA A 16 4.80 -5.70 2.19
CA ALA A 16 3.62 -5.27 2.92
C ALA A 16 3.32 -6.24 4.08
N ALA A 17 3.04 -5.66 5.24
CA ALA A 17 2.56 -6.38 6.42
C ALA A 17 1.30 -5.69 6.98
N GLY A 18 0.62 -6.38 7.90
CA GLY A 18 -0.53 -5.84 8.63
C GLY A 18 -1.61 -5.26 7.71
N LEU A 19 -2.11 -4.08 8.07
CA LEU A 19 -3.14 -3.37 7.30
C LEU A 19 -2.74 -3.08 5.84
N LEU A 20 -1.48 -2.71 5.58
CA LEU A 20 -1.04 -2.42 4.21
C LEU A 20 -1.10 -3.66 3.32
N ARG A 21 -0.80 -4.85 3.86
CA ARG A 21 -0.92 -6.11 3.12
C ARG A 21 -2.39 -6.40 2.79
N ALA A 22 -3.27 -6.32 3.79
CA ALA A 22 -4.68 -6.62 3.61
C ALA A 22 -5.33 -5.75 2.51
N PHE A 23 -5.00 -4.45 2.50
CA PHE A 23 -5.54 -3.51 1.51
C PHE A 23 -4.90 -3.64 0.12
N ASN A 24 -3.65 -4.13 0.04
CA ASN A 24 -3.00 -4.43 -1.23
C ASN A 24 -3.51 -5.74 -1.86
N GLU A 25 -3.77 -6.76 -1.04
CA GLU A 25 -4.30 -8.06 -1.49
C GLU A 25 -5.69 -7.95 -2.15
N ILE A 26 -6.53 -7.04 -1.65
CA ILE A 26 -7.84 -6.75 -2.26
C ILE A 26 -7.76 -5.76 -3.44
N GLY A 27 -6.56 -5.28 -3.77
CA GLY A 27 -6.31 -4.37 -4.88
C GLY A 27 -6.69 -2.91 -4.64
N LEU A 28 -7.06 -2.52 -3.42
CA LEU A 28 -7.37 -1.13 -3.10
C LEU A 28 -6.10 -0.26 -3.13
N LEU A 29 -4.99 -0.78 -2.59
CA LEU A 29 -3.66 -0.17 -2.67
C LEU A 29 -2.84 -0.82 -3.78
N SER A 30 -2.13 0.00 -4.56
CA SER A 30 -1.06 -0.45 -5.45
C SER A 30 0.26 -0.59 -4.69
N ALA A 31 1.24 -1.30 -5.27
CA ALA A 31 2.58 -1.40 -4.71
C ALA A 31 3.21 -0.03 -4.43
N ALA A 32 2.94 0.97 -5.28
CA ALA A 32 3.46 2.31 -5.10
C ALA A 32 2.86 3.03 -3.86
N ASP A 33 1.56 2.87 -3.59
CA ASP A 33 0.93 3.46 -2.40
C ASP A 33 1.59 2.90 -1.12
N VAL A 34 1.85 1.59 -1.10
CA VAL A 34 2.52 0.89 0.00
C VAL A 34 3.95 1.38 0.18
N HIS A 35 4.75 1.43 -0.90
CA HIS A 35 6.16 1.82 -0.80
C HIS A 35 6.36 3.26 -0.34
N VAL A 36 5.51 4.18 -0.81
CA VAL A 36 5.57 5.58 -0.36
C VAL A 36 5.16 5.69 1.11
N ALA A 37 4.09 5.00 1.52
CA ALA A 37 3.65 5.00 2.92
C ALA A 37 4.72 4.43 3.87
N LEU A 38 5.35 3.31 3.51
CA LEU A 38 6.45 2.73 4.30
C LEU A 38 7.64 3.67 4.37
N ARG A 39 8.02 4.32 3.26
CA ARG A 39 9.14 5.26 3.25
C ARG A 39 8.87 6.48 4.13
N LEU A 40 7.67 7.06 4.05
CA LEU A 40 7.26 8.20 4.87
C LEU A 40 7.21 7.83 6.36
N ALA A 41 6.72 6.64 6.69
CA ALA A 41 6.69 6.16 8.07
C ALA A 41 8.11 6.04 8.66
N VAL A 42 9.06 5.48 7.90
CA VAL A 42 10.47 5.41 8.33
C VAL A 42 11.07 6.82 8.54
N LEU A 43 10.79 7.76 7.64
CA LEU A 43 11.29 9.14 7.76
C LEU A 43 10.68 9.88 8.96
N ALA A 44 9.42 9.58 9.30
CA ALA A 44 8.70 10.20 10.41
C ALA A 44 8.88 9.48 11.75
N GLY A 45 9.52 8.31 11.78
CA GLY A 45 9.58 7.46 12.97
C GLY A 45 8.23 6.88 13.38
N GLU A 46 7.31 6.71 12.43
CA GLU A 46 5.95 6.23 12.67
C GLU A 46 5.85 4.71 12.57
N GLU A 47 5.30 4.08 13.62
CA GLU A 47 5.16 2.63 13.71
C GLU A 47 3.70 2.15 13.60
N ASN A 48 2.74 3.01 13.90
CA ASN A 48 1.32 2.69 13.95
C ASN A 48 0.78 2.30 12.55
N GLU A 49 0.25 1.08 12.45
CA GLU A 49 -0.29 0.56 11.19
C GLU A 49 -1.45 1.39 10.63
N ALA A 50 -2.29 1.97 11.49
CA ALA A 50 -3.42 2.81 11.06
C ALA A 50 -2.93 4.12 10.44
N VAL A 51 -1.87 4.72 10.98
CA VAL A 51 -1.26 5.93 10.40
C VAL A 51 -0.61 5.60 9.06
N LYS A 52 0.12 4.49 8.97
CA LYS A 52 0.70 4.00 7.70
C LYS A 52 -0.38 3.78 6.64
N LEU A 53 -1.53 3.19 7.00
CA LEU A 53 -2.67 3.03 6.09
C LEU A 53 -3.24 4.38 5.65
N ALA A 54 -3.43 5.33 6.57
CA ALA A 54 -3.92 6.66 6.24
C ALA A 54 -2.99 7.37 5.23
N VAL A 55 -1.68 7.26 5.42
CA VAL A 55 -0.68 7.79 4.47
C VAL A 55 -0.82 7.12 3.09
N ALA A 56 -0.96 5.79 3.04
CA ALA A 56 -1.14 5.07 1.76
C ALA A 56 -2.40 5.55 1.01
N LEU A 57 -3.50 5.77 1.73
CA LEU A 57 -4.73 6.31 1.15
C LEU A 57 -4.56 7.76 0.67
N ALA A 58 -3.80 8.58 1.40
CA ALA A 58 -3.49 9.95 0.98
C ALA A 58 -2.62 9.99 -0.30
N VAL A 59 -1.61 9.12 -0.41
CA VAL A 59 -0.76 8.98 -1.61
C VAL A 59 -1.56 8.54 -2.84
N ARG A 60 -2.57 7.68 -2.62
CA ARG A 60 -3.43 7.17 -3.70
C ARG A 60 -4.22 8.27 -4.38
N GLY A 61 -4.65 9.30 -3.64
CA GLY A 61 -5.45 10.42 -4.18
C GLY A 61 -4.82 11.07 -5.42
N PRO A 62 -3.62 11.67 -5.29
CA PRO A 62 -2.92 12.31 -6.42
C PRO A 62 -2.67 11.38 -7.60
N ARG A 63 -2.44 10.08 -7.37
CA ARG A 63 -2.23 9.08 -8.43
C ARG A 63 -3.49 8.81 -9.27
N LEU A 64 -4.66 9.11 -8.72
CA LEU A 64 -5.94 9.05 -9.44
C LEU A 64 -6.35 10.39 -10.05
N GLY A 65 -5.44 11.38 -10.05
CA GLY A 65 -5.74 12.74 -10.48
C GLY A 65 -6.56 13.53 -9.45
N HIS A 66 -6.77 12.99 -8.25
CA HIS A 66 -7.40 13.72 -7.15
C HIS A 66 -6.34 14.56 -6.44
N VAL A 67 -6.29 15.83 -6.80
CA VAL A 67 -5.65 16.89 -6.01
C VAL A 67 -6.77 17.67 -5.34
N TYR A 68 -6.71 17.79 -4.01
CA TYR A 68 -7.57 18.69 -3.25
C TYR A 68 -7.38 20.13 -3.74
#